data_AF-A0A1V4S749-F1
#
_entry.id   AF-A0A1V4S749-F1
#
_cell.length_a   1.000
_cell.length_b   1.000
_cell.length_c   1.000
_cell.angle_alpha   90.00
_cell.angle_beta   90.00
_cell.angle_gamma   90.00
#
_symmetry.space_group_name_H-M   'P 1'
#
loop_
_entity.id
_entity.type
_entity.pdbx_description
1 polymer ?
#
loop_
_entity_poly.entity_id
_entity_poly.type
_entity_poly.pdbx_seq_one_letter_code
_entity_poly.pdbx_strand_id
1 'polypeptide(L)' 'VTLRFSPGYCDWHITEQEKLFRALDSNQMDIELTDSCLMQPRKSISGIFGVLPSSVTPPAAPYNPCSKCKKKNCPSRRI' A
#
# COMPACT_ATOMS: atom_id res chain seq x y z
N VAL A 1 8.13 7.34 9.78
CA VAL A 1 7.49 6.29 8.95
C VAL A 1 6.63 6.96 7.88
N THR A 2 6.58 6.45 6.64
CA THR A 2 5.75 7.02 5.56
C THR A 2 4.32 6.49 5.59
N LEU A 3 3.43 7.08 4.76
CA LEU A 3 2.10 6.51 4.53
C LEU A 3 2.19 5.15 3.82
N ARG A 4 1.25 4.25 4.13
CA ARG A 4 1.12 2.94 3.47
C ARG A 4 0.83 3.10 1.98
N PHE A 5 1.55 2.40 1.13
CA PHE A 5 1.28 2.33 -0.29
C PHE A 5 1.16 0.86 -0.72
N SER A 6 0.26 0.57 -1.66
CA SER A 6 -0.10 -0.81 -2.00
C SER A 6 -0.37 -0.94 -3.50
N PRO A 7 -0.10 -2.11 -4.11
CA PRO A 7 -0.54 -2.40 -5.48
C PRO A 7 -2.04 -2.17 -5.66
N GLY A 8 -2.44 -1.62 -6.80
CA GLY A 8 -3.79 -1.14 -7.08
C GLY A 8 -4.07 0.31 -6.67
N TYR A 9 -3.10 1.00 -6.06
CA TYR A 9 -3.19 2.43 -5.78
C TYR A 9 -2.49 3.26 -6.85
N CYS A 10 -3.12 4.35 -7.29
CA CYS A 10 -2.56 5.31 -8.24
C CYS A 10 -2.01 4.59 -9.48
N ASP A 11 -0.72 4.74 -9.76
CA ASP A 11 -0.04 4.16 -10.93
C ASP A 11 0.63 2.82 -10.61
N TRP A 12 0.44 2.28 -9.40
CA TRP A 12 1.00 0.98 -9.01
C TRP A 12 0.08 -0.15 -9.48
N HIS A 13 0.52 -0.87 -10.51
CA HIS A 13 -0.22 -1.98 -11.09
C HIS A 13 -0.53 -3.08 -10.06
N ILE A 14 -1.76 -3.62 -10.07
CA ILE A 14 -2.24 -4.58 -9.07
C ILE A 14 -1.47 -5.91 -9.09
N THR A 15 -0.92 -6.33 -10.24
CA THR A 15 -0.14 -7.58 -10.36
C THR A 15 1.14 -7.57 -9.52
N GLU A 16 1.63 -6.40 -9.12
CA GLU A 16 2.76 -6.28 -8.21
C GLU A 16 2.46 -6.82 -6.80
N GLN A 17 1.19 -7.10 -6.50
CA GLN A 17 0.74 -7.80 -5.31
C GLN A 17 1.41 -9.18 -5.17
N GLU A 18 1.67 -9.88 -6.26
CA GLU A 18 2.38 -11.17 -6.26
C GLU A 18 3.81 -11.04 -5.72
N LYS A 19 4.49 -9.90 -5.96
CA LYS A 19 5.85 -9.69 -5.45
C LYS A 19 5.83 -9.51 -3.94
N LEU A 20 4.82 -8.83 -3.41
CA LEU A 20 4.62 -8.71 -1.96
C LEU A 20 4.36 -10.07 -1.33
N PHE A 21 3.48 -10.89 -1.92
CA PHE A 21 3.17 -12.21 -1.39
C PHE A 21 4.39 -13.13 -1.41
N ARG A 22 5.16 -13.15 -2.51
CA ARG A 22 6.44 -13.88 -2.58
C ARG A 22 7.46 -13.43 -1.55
N ALA A 23 7.54 -12.12 -1.25
CA ALA A 23 8.44 -11.61 -0.22
C ALA A 23 7.99 -11.95 1.21
N LEU A 24 6.70 -12.24 1.40
CA LEU A 24 6.08 -12.56 2.68
C LEU A 24 5.89 -14.07 2.89
N ASP A 25 6.17 -14.88 1.88
CA ASP A 25 5.97 -16.35 1.80
C ASP A 25 6.69 -17.13 2.91
N SER A 26 7.62 -16.49 3.63
CA SER A 26 8.21 -17.04 4.86
C SER A 26 7.23 -17.13 6.04
N ASN A 27 6.04 -16.56 5.93
CA ASN A 27 5.02 -16.54 6.98
C ASN A 27 3.79 -17.36 6.56
N GLN A 28 3.26 -18.21 7.47
CA GLN A 28 1.92 -18.76 7.30
C GLN A 28 0.90 -17.60 7.27
N MET A 29 0.24 -17.42 6.13
CA MET A 29 -0.81 -16.43 5.95
C MET A 29 -2.10 -17.13 5.49
N ASP A 30 -3.22 -16.82 6.14
CA ASP A 30 -4.55 -17.26 5.73
C ASP A 30 -5.15 -16.37 4.61
N ILE A 31 -4.29 -15.75 3.80
CA ILE A 31 -4.68 -14.84 2.73
C ILE A 31 -4.10 -15.36 1.43
N GLU A 32 -4.94 -15.46 0.41
CA GLU A 32 -4.59 -15.93 -0.93
C GLU A 32 -4.83 -14.84 -1.97
N LEU A 33 -4.15 -14.94 -3.12
CA LEU A 33 -4.43 -14.12 -4.29
C LEU A 33 -5.25 -14.91 -5.31
N THR A 34 -6.27 -14.28 -5.86
CA THR A 34 -6.99 -14.79 -7.04
C THR A 34 -6.14 -14.57 -8.30
N ASP A 35 -6.54 -15.20 -9.42
CA ASP A 35 -5.92 -14.97 -10.74
C ASP A 35 -5.94 -13.50 -11.19
N SER A 36 -6.90 -12.72 -10.66
CA SER A 36 -7.02 -11.27 -10.88
C SER A 36 -6.24 -10.42 -9.87
N CYS A 37 -5.38 -11.03 -9.05
CA CYS A 37 -4.58 -10.40 -8.00
C CYS A 37 -5.41 -9.71 -6.90
N LEU A 38 -6.66 -10.13 -6.70
CA LEU A 38 -7.47 -9.73 -5.54
C LEU A 38 -7.15 -10.62 -4.34
N MET A 39 -7.30 -10.08 -3.13
CA MET A 39 -7.05 -10.84 -1.91
C MET A 39 -8.32 -11.54 -1.40
N GLN A 40 -8.17 -12.79 -0.97
CA GLN A 40 -9.19 -13.57 -0.28
C GLN A 40 -8.66 -13.92 1.13
N PRO A 41 -9.40 -13.64 2.23
CA PRO A 41 -10.75 -13.06 2.30
C PRO A 41 -10.85 -11.63 1.76
N ARG A 42 -12.02 -11.26 1.23
CA ARG A 42 -12.25 -9.95 0.58
C ARG A 42 -11.86 -8.74 1.44
N LYS A 43 -11.97 -8.83 2.76
CA LYS A 43 -11.62 -7.74 3.69
C LYS A 43 -10.15 -7.84 4.12
N SER A 44 -9.25 -7.87 3.15
CA SER A 44 -7.80 -7.93 3.33
C SER A 44 -7.10 -6.68 2.79
N ILE A 45 -5.92 -6.37 3.33
CA ILE A 45 -5.10 -5.24 2.89
C ILE A 45 -3.62 -5.61 2.90
N SER A 46 -2.92 -5.35 1.80
CA SER A 46 -1.45 -5.37 1.72
C SER A 46 -0.90 -3.95 1.72
N GLY A 47 0.41 -3.78 1.89
CA GLY A 47 1.07 -2.51 1.61
C GLY A 47 2.46 -2.40 2.23
N ILE A 48 3.23 -1.44 1.73
CA ILE A 48 4.56 -1.08 2.21
C ILE A 48 4.54 0.29 2.87
N PHE A 49 5.44 0.50 3.81
CA PHE A 49 5.74 1.80 4.39
C PHE A 49 7.25 1.94 4.61
N GLY A 50 7.79 3.13 4.39
CA GLY A 50 9.20 3.43 4.63
C GLY A 50 9.45 3.67 6.12
N VAL A 51 10.46 2.99 6.65
CA VAL A 51 11.03 3.27 7.98
C VAL A 51 12.20 4.23 7.78
N LEU A 52 12.19 5.36 8.50
CA LEU A 52 13.26 6.35 8.45
C LEU A 52 13.91 6.50 9.82
N PRO A 53 15.22 6.73 9.90
CA PRO A 53 15.89 7.05 11.16
C PRO A 53 15.30 8.30 11.83
N SER A 54 15.29 8.31 13.16
CA SER A 54 14.81 9.45 13.95
C SER A 54 15.65 10.73 13.77
N SER A 55 16.87 10.59 13.24
CA SER A 55 17.82 11.69 12.99
C SER A 55 17.60 12.45 11.68
N VAL A 56 16.62 12.03 10.85
CA VAL A 56 16.33 12.69 9.57
C VAL A 56 15.76 14.08 9.82
N THR A 57 16.51 15.11 9.39
CA THR A 57 16.14 16.52 9.54
C THR A 57 16.15 17.22 8.16
N PRO A 58 15.04 17.84 7.72
CA PRO A 58 13.73 17.85 8.37
C PRO A 58 13.09 16.45 8.37
N PRO A 59 12.14 16.16 9.28
CA PRO A 59 11.37 14.92 9.22
C PRO A 59 10.79 14.75 7.83
N ALA A 60 10.89 13.56 7.25
CA ALA A 60 10.29 13.30 5.94
C ALA A 60 8.81 13.69 5.99
N ALA A 61 8.43 14.73 5.25
CA ALA A 61 7.06 15.19 5.20
C ALA A 61 6.19 14.03 4.71
N PRO A 62 5.08 13.71 5.39
CA PRO A 62 4.19 12.64 4.93
C PRO A 62 3.63 13.03 3.56
N TYR A 63 4.15 12.42 2.49
CA TYR A 63 3.63 12.62 1.15
C TYR A 63 2.28 11.93 1.02
N ASN A 64 1.21 12.71 0.92
CA ASN A 64 -0.13 12.22 0.67
C ASN A 64 -0.55 12.53 -0.78
N PRO A 65 -0.60 11.55 -1.69
CA PRO A 65 -1.08 11.76 -3.06
C PRO A 65 -2.49 12.36 -3.14
N CYS A 66 -3.32 12.15 -2.12
CA CYS A 66 -4.67 12.72 -2.07
C CYS A 66 -4.65 14.24 -2.07
N SER A 67 -3.59 14.88 -1.54
CA SER A 67 -3.44 16.35 -1.55
C SER A 67 -3.42 16.93 -2.98
N LYS A 68 -2.85 16.19 -3.94
CA LYS A 68 -2.75 16.56 -5.36
C LYS A 68 -3.82 15.91 -6.24
N CYS A 69 -4.61 14.98 -5.70
CA CYS A 69 -5.63 14.24 -6.45
C CYS A 69 -6.85 15.11 -6.81
N LYS A 70 -7.18 15.16 -8.11
CA LYS A 70 -8.31 15.94 -8.66
C LYS A 70 -9.69 15.41 -8.25
N LYS A 71 -9.83 14.13 -7.89
CA LYS A 71 -11.11 13.50 -7.48
C LYS A 71 -11.51 13.90 -6.06
N LYS A 72 -12.10 15.09 -5.88
CA LYS A 72 -12.43 15.66 -4.55
C LYS A 72 -13.39 14.77 -3.73
N ASN A 73 -14.44 14.25 -4.35
CA ASN A 73 -15.45 13.40 -3.72
C ASN A 73 -15.04 11.91 -3.74
N CYS A 74 -13.97 11.57 -3.00
CA CYS A 74 -13.50 10.20 -2.87
C CYS A 74 -13.70 9.72 -1.42
N PRO A 75 -14.53 8.70 -1.15
CA PRO A 75 -14.74 8.19 0.21
C PRO A 75 -13.47 7.57 0.81
N SER A 76 -12.51 7.20 -0.02
CA SER A 76 -11.20 6.66 0.39
C SER A 76 -10.10 7.74 0.45
N ARG A 77 -10.47 9.03 0.41
CA ARG A 77 -9.52 10.15 0.50
C ARG A 77 -8.83 10.14 1.86
N ARG A 78 -7.51 10.07 1.83
CA ARG A 78 -6.66 10.24 3.02
C ARG A 78 -6.55 11.74 3.30
N ILE A 79 -6.89 12.18 4.51
CA ILE A 79 -6.76 13.58 4.96
C ILE A 79 -5.48 13.67 5.77
#